data_AF-A0A2X1Q8G7-F1
#
_entry.id   AF-A0A2X1Q8G7-F1
#
_cell.length_a   1.000
_cell.length_b   1.000
_cell.length_c   1.000
_cell.angle_alpha   90.00
_cell.angle_beta   90.00
_cell.angle_gamma   90.00
#
_symmetry.space_group_name_H-M   'P 1'
#
loop_
_entity.id
_entity.type
_entity.pdbx_description
1 polymer ?
#
loop_
_entity_poly.entity_id
_entity_poly.type
_entity_poly.pdbx_seq_one_letter_code
_entity_poly.pdbx_strand_id
1 'polypeptide(L)'
;MNLVDGPFKKLIGGWKFTPLSQEACRIEFHLDFEFTNKLIELAFVACLKSWRLIWSRLLRFVRKRFTVPGKIAVEVAYALPEKQYLQRVTLQEGATVEEAIRASGLLELRTDIDLTKNKVGIYSRPAKLSDSVHDGDRVEIYRPLIADPKELRRQRAEKSANK
;
A
#
# COMPACT_ATOMS: atom_id res chain seq x y z
N MET A 1 -10.47 30.29 -2.74
CA MET A 1 -9.61 30.83 -1.68
C MET A 1 -8.91 32.04 -2.26
N ASN A 2 -9.19 33.23 -1.71
CA ASN A 2 -8.52 34.45 -2.16
C ASN A 2 -7.13 34.50 -1.51
N LEU A 3 -6.12 34.74 -2.33
CA LEU A 3 -4.73 34.83 -1.89
C LEU A 3 -4.54 36.13 -1.13
N VAL A 4 -4.15 35.98 0.13
CA VAL A 4 -3.77 37.09 1.01
C VAL A 4 -2.28 37.36 0.74
N ASP A 5 -2.00 38.57 0.26
CA ASP A 5 -0.69 39.19 0.01
C ASP A 5 0.44 38.29 -0.52
N GLY A 6 0.54 38.19 -1.85
CA GLY A 6 1.65 37.57 -2.57
C GLY A 6 2.03 38.36 -3.82
N PRO A 7 3.16 38.06 -4.49
CA PRO A 7 3.66 38.80 -5.67
C PRO A 7 2.80 38.61 -6.94
N PHE A 8 1.65 37.95 -6.79
CA PHE A 8 0.77 37.54 -7.86
C PHE A 8 -0.49 38.40 -7.80
N LYS A 9 -0.74 39.13 -8.89
CA LYS A 9 -1.99 39.86 -9.11
C LYS A 9 -3.15 38.88 -9.34
N LYS A 10 -2.85 37.72 -9.91
CA LYS A 10 -3.76 36.59 -10.10
C LYS A 10 -2.95 35.31 -9.98
N LEU A 11 -3.44 34.35 -9.22
CA LEU A 11 -2.88 33.01 -9.17
C LEU A 11 -4.07 32.08 -8.93
N ILE A 12 -4.45 31.36 -9.97
CA ILE A 12 -5.57 30.43 -9.97
C ILE A 12 -5.00 29.06 -10.28
N GLY A 13 -5.00 28.22 -9.26
CA GLY A 13 -4.71 26.79 -9.40
C GLY A 13 -6.00 26.01 -9.51
N GLY A 14 -6.03 25.03 -10.40
CA GLY A 14 -7.13 24.09 -10.55
C GLY A 14 -6.61 22.67 -10.73
N TRP A 15 -7.29 21.72 -10.10
CA TRP A 15 -7.07 20.30 -10.34
C TRP A 15 -8.07 19.82 -11.38
N LYS A 16 -7.58 19.25 -12.49
CA LYS A 16 -8.41 18.62 -13.50
C LYS A 16 -8.28 17.11 -13.39
N PHE A 17 -9.41 16.46 -13.12
CA PHE A 17 -9.52 15.01 -13.02
C PHE A 17 -10.18 14.51 -14.30
N THR A 18 -9.43 13.81 -15.14
CA THR A 18 -9.95 13.22 -16.37
C THR A 18 -10.09 11.71 -16.18
N PRO A 19 -11.31 11.15 -16.12
CA PRO A 19 -11.49 9.71 -15.98
C PRO A 19 -10.91 9.01 -17.22
N LEU A 20 -10.07 8.00 -17.01
CA LEU A 20 -9.48 7.17 -18.06
C LEU A 20 -10.12 5.78 -18.10
N SER A 21 -10.60 5.28 -16.97
CA SER A 21 -11.36 4.03 -16.84
C SER A 21 -12.18 4.06 -15.54
N GLN A 22 -12.90 2.97 -15.25
CA GLN A 22 -13.61 2.80 -13.98
C GLN A 22 -12.68 2.79 -12.75
N GLU A 23 -11.38 2.58 -12.96
CA GLU A 23 -10.38 2.45 -11.88
C GLU A 23 -9.23 3.44 -12.00
N ALA A 24 -9.19 4.28 -13.04
CA ALA A 24 -8.08 5.20 -13.27
C ALA A 24 -8.57 6.60 -13.65
N CYS A 25 -7.94 7.61 -13.03
CA CYS A 25 -8.16 9.02 -13.32
C CYS A 25 -6.83 9.73 -13.52
N ARG A 26 -6.71 10.46 -14.63
CA ARG A 26 -5.58 11.34 -14.89
C ARG A 26 -5.78 12.63 -14.11
N ILE A 27 -4.80 12.98 -13.29
CA ILE A 27 -4.80 14.20 -12.51
C ILE A 27 -3.83 15.18 -13.17
N GLU A 28 -4.34 16.34 -13.57
CA GLU A 28 -3.56 17.43 -14.13
C GLU A 28 -3.70 18.65 -13.22
N PHE A 29 -2.57 19.26 -12.85
CA PHE A 29 -2.55 20.52 -12.12
C PHE A 29 -2.34 21.65 -13.11
N HIS A 30 -3.32 22.54 -13.23
CA HIS A 30 -3.24 23.72 -14.07
C HIS A 30 -3.07 24.94 -13.16
N LEU A 31 -2.05 25.75 -13.45
CA LEU A 31 -1.73 26.95 -12.67
C LEU A 31 -1.61 28.14 -13.60
N ASP A 32 -2.61 29.01 -13.55
CA ASP A 32 -2.60 30.29 -14.23
C ASP A 32 -2.16 31.38 -13.26
N PHE A 33 -1.12 32.12 -13.59
CA PHE A 33 -0.65 33.23 -12.76
C PHE A 33 -0.25 34.46 -13.57
N GLU A 34 -0.45 35.62 -12.96
CA GLU A 34 -0.04 36.92 -13.46
C GLU A 34 0.72 37.65 -12.36
N PHE A 35 1.97 38.03 -12.64
CA PHE A 35 2.80 38.77 -11.70
C PHE A 35 2.49 40.26 -11.75
N THR A 36 2.63 40.93 -10.61
CA THR A 36 2.34 42.35 -10.50
C THR A 36 3.44 43.24 -11.10
N ASN A 37 4.65 42.72 -11.37
CA ASN A 37 5.78 43.53 -11.86
C ASN A 37 6.78 42.73 -12.74
N LYS A 38 7.23 43.32 -13.87
CA LYS A 38 8.14 42.70 -14.86
C LYS A 38 9.54 42.36 -14.32
N LEU A 39 9.99 43.06 -13.27
CA LEU A 39 11.26 42.74 -12.60
C LEU A 39 11.23 41.41 -11.84
N ILE A 40 10.06 41.02 -11.31
CA ILE A 40 9.86 39.75 -10.61
C ILE A 40 9.76 38.60 -11.62
N GLU A 41 9.17 38.84 -12.78
CA GLU A 41 9.16 37.91 -13.92
C GLU A 41 10.59 37.58 -14.38
N LEU A 42 11.46 38.58 -14.53
CA LEU A 42 12.86 38.39 -14.88
C LEU A 42 13.66 37.63 -13.81
N ALA A 43 13.39 37.85 -12.53
CA ALA A 43 14.04 37.13 -11.43
C ALA A 43 13.61 35.65 -11.37
N PHE A 44 12.33 35.36 -11.59
CA PHE A 44 11.84 33.97 -11.69
C PHE A 44 12.38 33.25 -12.93
N VAL A 45 12.45 33.95 -14.07
CA VAL A 45 13.02 33.41 -15.32
C VAL A 45 14.54 33.21 -15.23
N ALA A 46 15.26 34.07 -14.51
CA ALA A 46 16.71 33.91 -14.28
C ALA A 46 17.00 32.70 -13.39
N CYS A 47 16.16 32.43 -12.39
CA CYS A 47 16.24 31.21 -11.58
C CYS A 47 16.04 29.93 -12.43
N LEU A 48 15.07 29.96 -13.35
CA LEU A 48 14.82 28.86 -14.29
C LEU A 48 15.94 28.70 -15.35
N LYS A 49 16.59 29.79 -15.77
CA LYS A 49 17.67 29.75 -16.78
C LYS A 49 19.01 29.26 -16.23
N SER A 50 19.36 29.57 -14.98
CA SER A 50 20.59 29.04 -14.34
C SER A 50 20.53 27.53 -14.12
N TRP A 51 19.31 26.95 -14.16
CA TRP A 51 19.11 25.52 -14.01
C TRP A 51 19.19 24.74 -15.35
N ARG A 52 19.30 25.41 -16.50
CA ARG A 52 19.18 24.76 -17.81
C ARG A 52 20.33 23.82 -18.21
N LEU A 53 21.51 23.89 -17.56
CA LEU A 53 22.63 22.95 -17.76
C LEU A 53 22.75 21.86 -16.68
N ILE A 54 21.97 21.96 -15.60
CA ILE A 54 21.77 20.87 -14.65
C ILE A 54 20.48 20.10 -14.98
N TRP A 55 19.56 20.69 -15.76
CA TRP A 55 18.30 20.06 -16.15
C TRP A 55 18.40 18.86 -17.09
N SER A 56 19.45 18.70 -17.89
CA SER A 56 19.63 17.47 -18.68
C SER A 56 20.06 16.26 -17.83
N ARG A 57 20.54 16.49 -16.58
CA ARG A 57 20.90 15.42 -15.63
C ARG A 57 19.88 15.26 -14.50
N LEU A 58 19.12 16.30 -14.17
CA LEU A 58 18.06 16.26 -13.15
C LEU A 58 16.66 15.90 -13.68
N LEU A 59 16.47 15.79 -15.00
CA LEU A 59 15.28 15.13 -15.60
C LEU A 59 15.21 13.62 -15.33
N ARG A 60 16.18 13.06 -14.60
CA ARG A 60 16.12 11.71 -14.03
C ARG A 60 15.65 11.66 -12.58
N PHE A 61 15.43 12.79 -11.91
CA PHE A 61 15.04 12.78 -10.49
C PHE A 61 13.57 13.16 -10.31
N VAL A 62 12.76 12.11 -10.45
CA VAL A 62 11.51 11.84 -9.75
C VAL A 62 10.31 12.72 -10.11
N ARG A 63 9.67 12.34 -11.22
CA ARG A 63 8.22 12.05 -11.26
C ARG A 63 7.79 11.37 -9.94
N LYS A 64 7.45 12.13 -8.89
CA LYS A 64 6.68 11.57 -7.78
C LYS A 64 5.26 11.41 -8.31
N ARG A 65 5.01 10.25 -8.93
CA ARG A 65 3.68 9.67 -9.07
C ARG A 65 3.08 9.68 -7.66
N PHE A 66 2.25 10.66 -7.36
CA PHE A 66 1.18 10.45 -6.38
C PHE A 66 0.11 9.67 -7.13
N THR A 67 0.31 8.36 -7.24
CA THR A 67 -0.78 7.43 -7.51
C THR A 67 -1.72 7.56 -6.33
N VAL A 68 -2.94 8.03 -6.56
CA VAL A 68 -4.03 7.78 -5.62
C VAL A 68 -4.16 6.25 -5.60
N PRO A 69 -3.88 5.56 -4.48
CA PRO A 69 -3.89 4.11 -4.49
C PRO A 69 -5.29 3.64 -4.85
N GLY A 70 -5.39 2.75 -5.85
CA GLY A 70 -6.66 2.11 -6.19
C GLY A 70 -7.25 1.39 -4.97
N LYS A 71 -8.53 1.06 -4.98
CA LYS A 71 -9.08 0.15 -3.97
C LYS A 71 -8.81 -1.28 -4.43
N ILE A 72 -8.20 -2.09 -3.58
CA ILE A 72 -7.97 -3.52 -3.82
C ILE A 72 -8.87 -4.35 -2.93
N ALA A 73 -9.39 -5.46 -3.46
CA ALA A 73 -10.16 -6.44 -2.72
C ALA A 73 -9.26 -7.62 -2.35
N VAL A 74 -9.10 -7.88 -1.05
CA VAL A 74 -8.25 -8.94 -0.52
C VAL A 74 -9.11 -9.88 0.32
N GLU A 75 -8.83 -11.18 0.26
CA GLU A 75 -9.47 -12.18 1.11
C GLU A 75 -8.55 -12.54 2.29
N VAL A 76 -9.07 -12.56 3.51
CA VAL A 76 -8.34 -13.02 4.69
C VAL A 76 -8.96 -14.29 5.22
N ALA A 77 -8.18 -15.36 5.28
CA ALA A 77 -8.61 -16.69 5.67
C ALA A 77 -7.96 -17.14 6.99
N TYR A 78 -8.79 -17.71 7.87
CA TYR A 78 -8.34 -18.40 9.08
C TYR A 78 -9.07 -19.74 9.23
N ALA A 79 -8.33 -20.84 9.24
CA ALA A 79 -8.88 -22.19 9.23
C ALA A 79 -8.68 -22.94 10.56
N LEU A 80 -9.79 -23.30 11.20
CA LEU A 80 -9.87 -24.23 12.33
C LEU A 80 -10.25 -25.63 11.82
N PRO A 81 -10.04 -26.69 12.63
CA PRO A 81 -10.45 -28.05 12.24
C PRO A 81 -11.95 -28.17 11.94
N GLU A 82 -12.77 -27.37 12.62
CA GLU A 82 -14.23 -27.45 12.57
C GLU A 82 -14.86 -26.33 11.73
N LYS A 83 -14.12 -25.25 11.46
CA LYS A 83 -14.67 -24.04 10.80
C LYS A 83 -13.60 -23.23 10.09
N GLN A 84 -13.92 -22.76 8.90
CA GLN A 84 -13.13 -21.76 8.19
C GLN A 84 -13.79 -20.39 8.28
N TYR A 85 -12.98 -19.37 8.56
CA TYR A 85 -13.34 -17.97 8.44
C TYR A 85 -12.70 -17.41 7.16
N LEU A 86 -13.49 -16.70 6.36
CA LEU A 86 -13.05 -16.08 5.11
C LEU A 86 -13.70 -14.70 5.00
N GLN A 87 -12.90 -13.65 5.21
CA GLN A 87 -13.37 -12.28 5.22
C GLN A 87 -12.81 -11.51 4.02
N ARG A 88 -13.71 -10.93 3.24
CA ARG A 88 -13.33 -10.03 2.15
C ARG A 88 -13.19 -8.62 2.69
N VAL A 89 -12.06 -7.98 2.42
CA VAL A 89 -11.74 -6.63 2.84
C VAL A 89 -11.36 -5.79 1.63
N THR A 90 -11.77 -4.51 1.65
CA THR A 90 -11.36 -3.54 0.63
C THR A 90 -10.35 -2.59 1.25
N LEU A 91 -9.14 -2.57 0.70
CA LEU A 91 -8.00 -1.80 1.19
C LEU A 91 -7.51 -0.84 0.10
N GLN A 92 -6.59 0.03 0.48
CA GLN A 92 -5.86 0.84 -0.49
C GLN A 92 -4.75 0.01 -1.13
N GLU A 93 -4.50 0.24 -2.41
CA GLU A 93 -3.41 -0.37 -3.16
C GLU A 93 -2.06 -0.04 -2.50
N GLY A 94 -1.23 -1.06 -2.29
CA GLY A 94 -0.01 -0.94 -1.50
C GLY A 94 -0.19 -1.15 0.00
N ALA A 95 -1.40 -1.51 0.45
CA ALA A 95 -1.62 -1.97 1.82
C ALA A 95 -0.79 -3.22 2.12
N THR A 96 -0.54 -3.43 3.41
CA THR A 96 0.25 -4.56 3.92
C THR A 96 -0.63 -5.74 4.34
N VAL A 97 -0.01 -6.92 4.46
CA VAL A 97 -0.64 -8.12 5.03
C VAL A 97 -1.22 -7.83 6.43
N GLU A 98 -0.50 -7.08 7.26
CA GLU A 98 -0.97 -6.70 8.60
C GLU A 98 -2.24 -5.85 8.55
N GLU A 99 -2.27 -4.84 7.68
CA GLU A 99 -3.44 -3.98 7.50
C GLU A 99 -4.64 -4.77 7.00
N ALA A 100 -4.42 -5.74 6.10
CA ALA A 100 -5.48 -6.63 5.63
C ALA A 100 -6.07 -7.45 6.78
N ILE A 101 -5.22 -8.04 7.63
CA ILE A 101 -5.68 -8.82 8.77
C ILE A 101 -6.43 -7.96 9.78
N ARG A 102 -5.94 -6.74 10.08
CA ARG A 102 -6.63 -5.81 10.97
C ARG A 102 -7.99 -5.39 10.41
N ALA A 103 -8.05 -5.03 9.13
CA ALA A 103 -9.30 -4.65 8.47
C ALA A 103 -10.32 -5.79 8.39
N SER A 104 -9.87 -7.05 8.45
CA SER A 104 -10.76 -8.22 8.42
C SER A 104 -11.57 -8.41 9.70
N GLY A 105 -11.18 -7.75 10.80
CA GLY A 105 -11.82 -7.93 12.11
C GLY A 105 -11.58 -9.33 12.72
N LEU A 106 -10.76 -10.19 12.09
CA LEU A 106 -10.47 -11.53 12.60
C LEU A 106 -9.80 -11.51 13.98
N LEU A 107 -8.97 -10.49 14.25
CA LEU A 107 -8.34 -10.29 15.55
C LEU A 107 -9.34 -10.06 16.68
N GLU A 108 -10.48 -9.43 16.36
CA GLU A 108 -11.56 -9.19 17.33
C GLU A 108 -12.46 -10.42 17.49
N LEU A 109 -12.71 -11.13 16.37
CA LEU A 109 -13.52 -12.35 16.38
C LEU A 109 -12.83 -13.54 17.07
N ARG A 110 -11.50 -13.54 17.12
CA ARG A 110 -10.70 -14.68 17.58
C ARG A 110 -9.50 -14.22 18.41
N THR A 111 -9.57 -14.47 19.72
CA THR A 111 -8.54 -14.16 20.71
C THR A 111 -7.33 -15.11 20.68
N ASP A 112 -7.42 -16.23 19.96
CA ASP A 112 -6.34 -17.19 19.75
C ASP A 112 -5.37 -16.79 18.62
N ILE A 113 -5.68 -15.72 17.87
CA ILE A 113 -4.78 -15.20 16.84
C ILE A 113 -3.78 -14.25 17.50
N ASP A 114 -2.50 -14.63 17.46
CA ASP A 114 -1.37 -13.83 17.91
C ASP A 114 -0.39 -13.65 16.73
N LEU A 115 -0.41 -12.47 16.11
CA LEU A 115 0.43 -12.17 14.93
C LEU A 115 1.94 -12.30 15.19
N THR A 116 2.37 -12.35 16.45
CA THR A 116 3.78 -12.58 16.79
C THR A 116 4.17 -14.07 16.69
N LYS A 117 3.21 -14.98 16.85
CA LYS A 117 3.42 -16.44 16.85
C LYS A 117 2.88 -17.11 15.58
N ASN A 118 1.79 -16.58 15.03
CA ASN A 118 1.16 -17.12 13.85
C ASN A 118 2.02 -16.82 12.61
N LYS A 119 2.22 -17.84 11.78
CA LYS A 119 2.80 -17.63 10.44
C LYS A 119 1.69 -17.13 9.52
N VAL A 120 2.05 -16.25 8.61
CA VAL A 120 1.13 -15.74 7.58
C VAL A 120 1.63 -16.13 6.19
N GLY A 121 0.71 -16.21 5.24
CA GLY A 121 1.04 -16.47 3.85
C GLY A 121 0.09 -15.80 2.88
N ILE A 122 0.51 -15.70 1.63
CA ILE A 122 -0.31 -15.27 0.50
C ILE A 122 -0.35 -16.45 -0.48
N TYR A 123 -1.53 -17.00 -0.78
CA TYR A 123 -1.70 -18.16 -1.66
C TYR A 123 -0.74 -19.32 -1.35
N SER A 124 -0.76 -19.81 -0.10
CA SER A 124 0.10 -20.90 0.37
C SER A 124 1.62 -20.63 0.31
N ARG A 125 2.04 -19.38 0.04
CA ARG A 125 3.44 -18.95 0.12
C ARG A 125 3.67 -18.20 1.44
N PRO A 126 4.73 -18.53 2.19
CA PRO A 126 5.07 -17.77 3.40
C PRO A 126 5.28 -16.29 3.08
N ALA A 127 4.66 -15.42 3.86
CA ALA A 127 4.76 -13.97 3.73
C ALA A 127 5.09 -13.33 5.08
N LYS A 128 5.54 -12.09 5.06
CA LYS A 128 5.73 -11.25 6.26
C LYS A 128 4.54 -10.30 6.40
N LEU A 129 4.32 -9.84 7.63
CA LEU A 129 3.30 -8.83 7.95
C LEU A 129 3.50 -7.52 7.17
N SER A 130 4.76 -7.19 6.84
CA SER A 130 5.14 -6.01 6.08
C SER A 130 4.99 -6.14 4.56
N ASP A 131 4.72 -7.34 4.04
CA ASP A 131 4.62 -7.54 2.60
C ASP A 131 3.35 -6.88 2.06
N SER A 132 3.43 -6.30 0.86
CA SER A 132 2.30 -5.65 0.21
C SER A 132 1.32 -6.67 -0.38
N VAL A 133 0.02 -6.42 -0.20
CA VAL A 133 -1.06 -7.21 -0.79
C VAL A 133 -1.57 -6.56 -2.08
N HIS A 134 -2.00 -7.38 -3.03
CA HIS A 134 -2.54 -6.97 -4.32
C HIS A 134 -4.02 -7.35 -4.44
N ASP A 135 -4.69 -6.80 -5.45
CA ASP A 135 -6.07 -7.15 -5.74
C ASP A 135 -6.24 -8.65 -6.02
N GLY A 136 -7.23 -9.26 -5.39
CA GLY A 136 -7.49 -10.70 -5.45
C GLY A 136 -6.53 -11.56 -4.64
N ASP A 137 -5.63 -11.00 -3.84
CA ASP A 137 -4.78 -11.80 -2.96
C ASP A 137 -5.60 -12.46 -1.84
N ARG A 138 -5.19 -13.69 -1.48
CA ARG A 138 -5.69 -14.37 -0.28
C ARG A 138 -4.60 -14.47 0.77
N VAL A 139 -4.77 -13.71 1.84
CA VAL A 139 -3.96 -13.74 3.05
C VAL A 139 -4.44 -14.87 3.95
N GLU A 140 -3.55 -15.79 4.31
CA GLU A 140 -3.83 -16.95 5.14
C GLU A 140 -3.11 -16.82 6.49
N ILE A 141 -3.85 -16.95 7.59
CA ILE A 141 -3.29 -16.97 8.95
C ILE A 141 -3.16 -18.43 9.38
N TYR A 142 -1.92 -18.91 9.58
CA TYR A 142 -1.66 -20.29 10.01
C TYR A 142 -1.62 -20.42 11.52
N ARG A 143 -2.13 -21.55 12.03
CA ARG A 143 -2.05 -21.90 13.45
C ARG A 143 -0.63 -22.34 13.84
N PRO A 144 -0.17 -22.01 15.06
CA PRO A 144 1.09 -22.54 15.56
C PRO A 144 1.02 -24.07 15.70
N LEU A 145 2.13 -24.74 15.42
CA LEU A 145 2.23 -26.19 15.58
C LEU A 145 2.23 -26.53 17.08
N ILE A 146 1.33 -27.42 17.48
CA ILE A 146 1.16 -27.84 18.87
C ILE A 146 2.22 -28.88 19.28
N ALA A 147 2.92 -29.50 18.33
CA ALA A 147 3.87 -30.58 18.59
C ALA A 147 5.31 -30.19 18.24
N ASP A 148 6.23 -30.46 19.17
CA ASP A 148 7.66 -30.48 18.92
C ASP A 148 7.95 -31.53 17.81
N PRO A 149 8.53 -31.13 16.66
CA PRO A 149 8.83 -32.03 15.54
C PRO A 149 9.65 -33.27 15.93
N LYS A 150 10.39 -33.21 17.04
CA LYS A 150 11.27 -34.29 17.51
C LYS A 150 10.50 -35.42 18.22
N GLU A 151 9.49 -35.06 19.00
CA GLU A 151 8.64 -36.02 19.72
C GLU A 151 7.74 -36.80 18.76
N LEU A 152 7.22 -36.13 17.74
CA LEU A 152 6.37 -36.77 16.74
C LEU A 152 7.14 -37.76 15.86
N ARG A 153 8.43 -37.49 15.59
CA ARG A 153 9.34 -38.44 14.93
C ARG A 153 9.63 -39.65 15.84
N ARG A 154 9.85 -39.41 17.14
CA ARG A 154 10.11 -40.47 18.13
C ARG A 154 8.90 -41.40 18.28
N GLN A 155 7.69 -40.86 18.45
CA GLN A 155 6.47 -41.67 18.56
C GLN A 155 6.16 -42.48 17.30
N ARG A 156 6.49 -41.96 16.11
CA ARG A 156 6.35 -42.71 14.85
C ARG A 156 7.36 -43.86 14.76
N ALA A 157 8.61 -43.63 15.17
CA ALA A 157 9.63 -44.66 15.22
C ALA A 157 9.29 -45.77 16.24
N GLU A 158 8.77 -45.40 17.41
CA GLU A 158 8.35 -46.36 18.44
C GLU A 158 7.12 -47.18 17.99
N LYS A 159 6.16 -46.58 17.29
CA LYS A 159 5.01 -47.32 16.71
C LYS A 159 5.38 -48.27 15.58
N SER A 160 6.45 -47.98 14.82
CA SER A 160 6.95 -48.90 13.79
C SER A 160 7.82 -50.04 14.34
N ALA A 161 8.38 -49.89 15.55
CA ALA A 161 9.19 -50.92 16.20
C ALA A 161 8.37 -51.95 17.00
N ASN A 162 7.13 -51.61 17.35
CA ASN A 162 6.23 -52.46 18.16
C ASN A 162 5.16 -53.19 17.32
N LYS A 163 5.36 -53.28 16.01
CA LYS A 163 4.55 -54.05 15.05
C LYS A 163 5.43 -55.11 14.41
#